data_AF-A0A353C9S6-F1
#
_entry.id   AF-A0A353C9S6-F1
#
_cell.length_a   1.000
_cell.length_b   1.000
_cell.length_c   1.000
_cell.angle_alpha   90.00
_cell.angle_beta   90.00
_cell.angle_gamma   90.00
#
_symmetry.space_group_name_H-M   'P 1'
#
loop_
_entity.id
_entity.type
_entity.pdbx_description
1 polymer ?
#
loop_
_entity_poly.entity_id
_entity_poly.type
_entity_poly.pdbx_seq_one_letter_code
_entity_poly.pdbx_strand_id
1 'polypeptide(L)'
;MQDPFYKRTTRSKRPPRGWIKANRVTAYKAPPRSWYRRLLGRIFNRWTLSIAAFLALGIFLTLTYFWFLFSDRIDQRLLGGDVFTPTAGIYSAPKLLRNGEMLTPQQLTDYLRSAGYIEKHNRADPSRSRYSIDNGNVLIEPGTIAVIDGEKAFPSVSVTFAKDGRSVAKIVELGAGVEQRSVRLEPKMLSTIAAEGDGRRRTVKFADLPAHLIKAITVTEDRAFFDHYGVNFRGIARALWRRYEGDTDSPIA
;
A
#
# COMPACT_ATOMS: atom_id res chain seq x y z
N MET A 1 102.52 42.67 71.33
CA MET A 1 102.07 42.70 69.92
C MET A 1 101.59 41.29 69.59
N GLN A 2 100.27 41.12 69.46
CA GLN A 2 99.56 40.78 68.20
C GLN A 2 99.89 39.36 67.70
N ASP A 3 98.99 38.50 67.27
CA ASP A 3 97.53 38.26 67.39
C ASP A 3 97.34 36.84 66.77
N PRO A 4 96.21 36.16 66.98
CA PRO A 4 96.12 34.70 66.87
C PRO A 4 95.92 34.19 65.43
N PHE A 5 96.52 33.04 65.10
CA PHE A 5 96.29 32.36 63.82
C PHE A 5 94.95 31.61 63.81
N TYR A 6 93.96 32.17 63.11
CA TYR A 6 92.66 31.56 62.85
C TYR A 6 92.77 30.54 61.69
N LYS A 7 92.51 29.25 61.94
CA LYS A 7 92.42 28.22 60.89
C LYS A 7 91.09 28.34 60.14
N ARG A 8 91.14 28.74 58.87
CA ARG A 8 90.00 28.66 57.94
C ARG A 8 89.66 27.19 57.64
N THR A 9 88.50 26.73 58.09
CA THR A 9 87.94 25.44 57.68
C THR A 9 87.31 25.57 56.29
N THR A 10 87.82 24.84 55.31
CA THR A 10 87.22 24.76 53.97
C THR A 10 86.00 23.83 54.03
N ARG A 11 84.79 24.38 53.80
CA ARG A 11 83.57 23.58 53.64
C ARG A 11 83.70 22.73 52.38
N SER A 12 83.61 21.41 52.51
CA SER A 12 83.63 20.51 51.34
C SER A 12 82.36 20.74 50.50
N LYS A 13 82.52 20.85 49.18
CA LYS A 13 81.42 21.00 48.21
C LYS A 13 80.72 19.68 47.86
N ARG A 14 81.05 18.59 48.56
CA ARG A 14 80.49 17.26 48.25
C ARG A 14 79.27 17.00 49.14
N PRO A 15 78.14 16.58 48.58
CA PRO A 15 76.96 16.25 49.37
C PRO A 15 77.30 15.10 50.34
N PRO A 16 76.73 15.10 51.55
CA PRO A 16 77.00 14.08 52.56
C PRO A 16 76.63 12.68 52.05
N ARG A 17 77.39 11.67 52.49
CA ARG A 17 77.15 10.25 52.15
C ARG A 17 75.68 9.91 52.46
N GLY A 18 74.89 9.61 51.42
CA GLY A 18 73.47 9.28 51.52
C GLY A 18 72.50 10.31 50.93
N TRP A 19 72.94 11.53 50.60
CA TRP A 19 72.10 12.59 50.04
C TRP A 19 71.38 12.18 48.73
N ILE A 20 72.06 11.41 47.88
CA ILE A 20 71.50 10.89 46.62
C ILE A 20 70.39 9.84 46.87
N LYS A 21 70.44 9.12 47.99
CA LYS A 21 69.39 8.16 48.39
C LYS A 21 68.16 8.88 48.94
N ALA A 22 68.36 9.98 49.69
CA ALA A 22 67.28 10.78 50.26
C ALA A 22 66.56 11.66 49.22
N ASN A 23 67.29 12.19 48.24
CA ASN A 23 66.74 13.04 47.16
C ASN A 23 66.58 12.28 45.83
N ARG A 24 66.17 11.00 45.87
CA ARG A 24 65.68 10.35 44.64
C ARG A 24 64.36 11.01 44.26
N VAL A 25 64.40 11.87 43.25
CA VAL A 25 63.21 12.39 42.59
C VAL A 25 62.40 11.17 42.13
N THR A 26 61.34 10.84 42.85
CA THR A 26 60.40 9.80 42.44
C THR A 26 59.74 10.32 41.17
N ALA A 27 60.18 9.82 40.01
CA ALA A 27 59.60 10.18 38.73
C ALA A 27 58.09 9.94 38.81
N TYR A 28 57.31 11.00 38.69
CA TYR A 28 55.86 10.93 38.69
C TYR A 28 55.42 10.00 37.55
N LYS A 29 54.91 8.82 37.90
CA LYS A 29 54.25 7.93 36.94
C LYS A 29 52.78 8.31 36.90
N ALA A 30 52.35 8.94 35.81
CA ALA A 30 50.95 9.27 35.60
C ALA A 30 50.08 7.99 35.74
N PRO A 31 48.89 8.08 36.38
CA PRO A 31 48.03 6.92 36.54
C PRO A 31 47.63 6.35 35.18
N PRO A 32 47.50 5.01 35.05
CA PRO A 32 47.13 4.39 33.79
C PRO A 32 45.79 4.96 33.32
N ARG A 33 45.75 5.47 32.07
CA ARG A 33 44.52 6.03 31.46
C ARG A 33 43.36 5.03 31.63
N SER A 34 42.18 5.48 32.08
CA SER A 34 41.01 4.62 32.30
C SER A 34 40.62 3.86 31.03
N TRP A 35 40.10 2.65 31.19
CA TRP A 35 39.78 1.77 30.06
C TRP A 35 38.74 2.40 29.11
N TYR A 36 37.76 3.13 29.65
CA TYR A 36 36.81 3.93 28.87
C TYR A 36 37.49 4.97 27.97
N ARG A 37 38.49 5.72 28.48
CA ARG A 37 39.23 6.71 27.67
C ARG A 37 40.09 6.06 26.58
N ARG A 38 40.56 4.82 26.79
CA ARG A 38 41.30 4.05 25.77
C ARG A 38 40.37 3.53 24.68
N LEU A 39 39.18 3.06 25.06
CA LEU A 39 38.15 2.62 24.13
C LEU A 39 37.66 3.80 23.28
N LEU A 40 37.31 4.93 23.92
CA LEU A 40 36.94 6.18 23.24
C LEU A 40 38.06 6.66 22.31
N GLY A 41 39.32 6.65 22.72
CA GLY A 41 40.44 7.04 21.86
C GLY A 41 40.65 6.14 20.63
N ARG A 42 40.22 4.87 20.69
CA ARG A 42 40.23 3.96 19.52
C ARG A 42 39.02 4.17 18.62
N ILE A 43 37.84 4.42 19.18
CA ILE A 43 36.60 4.65 18.42
C ILE A 43 36.63 6.03 17.73
N PHE A 44 37.12 7.06 18.43
CA PHE A 44 37.27 8.43 17.94
C PHE A 44 38.65 8.71 17.32
N ASN A 45 39.31 7.67 16.81
CA ASN A 45 40.53 7.86 16.00
C ASN A 45 40.13 8.40 14.62
N ARG A 46 40.93 9.31 14.05
CA ARG A 46 40.68 9.87 12.70
C ARG A 46 40.47 8.77 11.66
N TRP A 47 41.22 7.67 11.75
CA TRP A 47 41.14 6.55 10.83
C TRP A 47 39.85 5.73 10.98
N THR A 48 39.42 5.45 12.21
CA THR A 48 38.17 4.71 12.44
C THR A 48 36.96 5.54 12.03
N LEU A 49 36.99 6.85 12.29
CA LEU A 49 35.96 7.78 11.82
C LEU A 49 35.94 7.89 10.29
N SER A 50 37.10 7.96 9.62
CA SER A 50 37.18 7.99 8.15
C SER A 50 36.64 6.70 7.53
N ILE A 51 36.99 5.52 8.07
CA ILE A 51 36.47 4.23 7.58
C ILE A 51 34.96 4.15 7.81
N ALA A 52 34.48 4.51 9.00
CA ALA A 52 33.05 4.52 9.30
C ALA A 52 32.28 5.48 8.39
N ALA A 53 32.82 6.68 8.14
CA ALA A 53 32.23 7.65 7.22
C ALA A 53 32.20 7.13 5.78
N PHE A 54 33.25 6.46 5.31
CA PHE A 54 33.29 5.85 3.98
C PHE A 54 32.25 4.72 3.84
N LEU A 55 32.13 3.85 4.85
CA LEU A 55 31.11 2.79 4.86
C LEU A 55 29.69 3.37 4.92
N ALA A 56 29.46 4.37 5.77
CA ALA A 56 28.18 5.05 5.87
C ALA A 56 27.80 5.73 4.56
N LEU A 57 28.76 6.37 3.88
CA LEU A 57 28.56 6.95 2.56
C LEU A 57 28.22 5.88 1.53
N GLY A 58 28.93 4.75 1.52
CA GLY A 58 28.63 3.62 0.64
C GLY A 58 27.19 3.12 0.83
N ILE A 59 26.78 2.86 2.08
CA ILE A 59 25.41 2.44 2.41
C ILE A 59 24.39 3.50 1.97
N PHE A 60 24.64 4.77 2.26
CA PHE A 60 23.75 5.87 1.88
C PHE A 60 23.55 5.95 0.36
N LEU A 61 24.65 5.86 -0.41
CA LEU A 61 24.60 5.88 -1.87
C LEU A 61 23.86 4.66 -2.42
N THR A 62 24.10 3.47 -1.86
CA THR A 62 23.38 2.24 -2.25
C THR A 62 21.88 2.35 -1.97
N LEU A 63 21.49 2.80 -0.77
CA LEU A 63 20.08 3.01 -0.41
C LEU A 63 19.42 4.05 -1.30
N THR A 64 20.12 5.16 -1.59
CA THR A 64 19.63 6.22 -2.49
C THR A 64 19.45 5.70 -3.92
N TYR A 65 20.40 4.92 -4.43
CA TYR A 65 20.30 4.29 -5.75
C TYR A 65 19.06 3.39 -5.84
N PHE A 66 18.86 2.51 -4.86
CA PHE A 66 17.68 1.64 -4.84
C PHE A 66 16.39 2.42 -4.64
N TRP A 67 16.38 3.47 -3.82
CA TRP A 67 15.24 4.36 -3.66
C TRP A 67 14.77 4.92 -5.00
N PHE A 68 15.68 5.50 -5.79
CA PHE A 68 15.32 6.04 -7.11
C PHE A 68 14.88 4.95 -8.09
N LEU A 69 15.60 3.82 -8.13
CA LEU A 69 15.26 2.71 -9.02
C LEU A 69 13.85 2.14 -8.75
N PHE A 70 13.49 2.00 -7.48
CA PHE A 70 12.18 1.46 -7.10
C PHE A 70 11.08 2.51 -7.10
N SER A 71 11.34 3.75 -6.68
CA SER A 71 10.33 4.84 -6.73
C SER A 71 9.83 5.01 -8.15
N ASP A 72 10.72 5.16 -9.12
CA ASP A 72 10.34 5.34 -10.53
C ASP A 72 9.51 4.16 -11.06
N ARG A 73 9.93 2.92 -10.78
CA ARG A 73 9.19 1.72 -11.19
C ARG A 73 7.83 1.60 -10.50
N ILE A 74 7.75 1.94 -9.23
CA ILE A 74 6.51 1.88 -8.44
C ILE A 74 5.54 2.95 -8.92
N ASP A 75 6.02 4.18 -9.08
CA ASP A 75 5.23 5.32 -9.56
C ASP A 75 4.71 5.04 -10.97
N GLN A 76 5.55 4.58 -11.90
CA GLN A 76 5.10 4.22 -13.25
C GLN A 76 4.01 3.14 -13.24
N ARG A 77 4.14 2.10 -12.40
CA ARG A 77 3.13 1.03 -12.35
C ARG A 77 1.85 1.45 -11.65
N LEU A 78 1.96 2.12 -10.49
CA LEU A 78 0.81 2.58 -9.69
C LEU A 78 0.06 3.73 -10.36
N LEU A 79 0.78 4.72 -10.88
CA LEU A 79 0.19 5.91 -11.51
C LEU A 79 -0.15 5.68 -12.98
N GLY A 80 0.55 4.77 -13.66
CA GLY A 80 0.28 4.40 -15.05
C GLY A 80 -1.02 3.60 -15.24
N GLY A 81 -1.69 3.18 -14.16
CA GLY A 81 -2.94 2.42 -14.22
C GLY A 81 -2.77 0.93 -14.55
N ASP A 82 -1.56 0.51 -14.92
CA ASP A 82 -1.17 -0.87 -15.27
C ASP A 82 -1.30 -1.88 -14.11
N VAL A 83 -1.58 -1.44 -12.88
CA VAL A 83 -1.86 -2.33 -11.75
C VAL A 83 -3.15 -3.13 -11.97
N PHE A 84 -4.08 -2.58 -12.75
CA PHE A 84 -5.32 -3.26 -13.07
C PHE A 84 -5.21 -3.78 -14.50
N THR A 85 -5.03 -5.08 -14.68
CA THR A 85 -5.16 -5.66 -16.02
C THR A 85 -6.61 -5.53 -16.46
N PRO A 86 -6.92 -4.69 -17.48
CA PRO A 86 -8.29 -4.54 -17.93
C PRO A 86 -8.76 -5.90 -18.43
N THR A 87 -9.75 -6.46 -17.73
CA THR A 87 -10.30 -7.76 -18.09
C THR A 87 -11.31 -7.54 -19.21
N ALA A 88 -11.12 -8.18 -20.36
CA ALA A 88 -12.08 -8.08 -21.45
C ALA A 88 -13.36 -8.84 -21.09
N GLY A 89 -14.51 -8.18 -21.11
CA GLY A 89 -15.80 -8.83 -20.94
C GLY A 89 -16.23 -9.56 -22.22
N ILE A 90 -16.60 -10.83 -22.11
CA ILE A 90 -17.31 -11.57 -23.15
C ILE A 90 -18.80 -11.35 -22.92
N TYR A 91 -19.47 -10.73 -23.87
CA TYR A 91 -20.90 -10.43 -23.83
C TYR A 91 -21.68 -11.27 -24.85
N SER A 92 -22.97 -11.48 -24.60
CA SER A 92 -23.89 -12.01 -25.60
C SER A 92 -24.11 -11.01 -26.74
N ALA A 93 -24.76 -11.45 -27.81
CA ALA A 93 -25.39 -10.50 -28.72
C ALA A 93 -26.41 -9.63 -27.94
N PRO A 94 -26.53 -8.32 -28.26
CA PRO A 94 -27.58 -7.47 -27.69
C PRO A 94 -28.97 -8.03 -28.01
N LYS A 95 -29.87 -8.10 -27.01
CA LYS A 95 -31.25 -8.53 -27.27
C LYS A 95 -31.97 -7.46 -28.06
N LEU A 96 -32.47 -7.82 -29.24
CA LEU A 96 -33.34 -6.97 -30.04
C LEU A 96 -34.79 -7.21 -29.61
N LEU A 97 -35.36 -6.24 -28.89
CA LEU A 97 -36.77 -6.26 -28.50
C LEU A 97 -37.61 -5.68 -29.64
N ARG A 98 -38.68 -6.37 -30.03
CA ARG A 98 -39.58 -5.93 -31.13
C ARG A 98 -41.01 -5.74 -30.66
N ASN A 99 -41.72 -4.80 -31.28
CA ASN A 99 -43.18 -4.73 -31.13
C ASN A 99 -43.81 -6.04 -31.66
N GLY A 100 -44.72 -6.62 -30.89
CA GLY A 100 -45.39 -7.90 -31.17
C GLY A 100 -44.59 -9.15 -30.78
N GLU A 101 -43.39 -9.01 -30.23
CA GLU A 101 -42.61 -10.16 -29.74
C GLU A 101 -43.37 -10.87 -28.62
N MET A 102 -43.45 -12.21 -28.68
CA MET A 102 -44.02 -13.02 -27.60
C MET A 102 -43.04 -13.07 -26.42
N LEU A 103 -43.14 -12.06 -25.56
CA LEU A 103 -42.33 -11.87 -24.38
C LEU A 103 -43.21 -11.37 -23.25
N THR A 104 -43.16 -12.04 -22.11
CA THR A 104 -43.87 -11.64 -20.89
C THR A 104 -43.06 -10.60 -20.11
N PRO A 105 -43.71 -9.77 -19.25
CA PRO A 105 -43.00 -8.87 -18.36
C PRO A 105 -41.93 -9.57 -17.52
N GLN A 106 -42.26 -10.75 -16.98
CA GLN A 106 -41.36 -11.55 -16.17
C GLN A 106 -40.11 -11.97 -16.95
N GLN A 107 -40.28 -12.51 -18.17
CA GLN A 107 -39.15 -12.90 -19.02
C GLN A 107 -38.25 -11.71 -19.39
N LEU A 108 -38.85 -10.53 -19.61
CA LEU A 108 -38.07 -9.31 -19.84
C LEU A 108 -37.28 -8.93 -18.59
N THR A 109 -37.90 -8.94 -17.41
CA THR A 109 -37.19 -8.64 -16.16
C THR A 109 -36.09 -9.64 -15.82
N ASP A 110 -36.29 -10.93 -16.13
CA ASP A 110 -35.27 -11.97 -15.95
C ASP A 110 -34.08 -11.74 -16.87
N TYR A 111 -34.34 -11.36 -18.14
CA TYR A 111 -33.29 -10.96 -19.06
C TYR A 111 -32.50 -9.76 -18.51
N LEU A 112 -33.19 -8.70 -18.09
CA LEU A 112 -32.54 -7.48 -17.56
C LEU A 112 -31.69 -7.79 -16.32
N ARG A 113 -32.21 -8.58 -15.38
CA ARG A 113 -31.46 -9.04 -14.21
C ARG A 113 -30.21 -9.82 -14.61
N SER A 114 -30.33 -10.70 -15.60
CA SER A 114 -29.20 -11.47 -16.13
C SER A 114 -28.16 -10.58 -16.85
N ALA A 115 -28.59 -9.45 -17.41
CA ALA A 115 -27.73 -8.44 -18.02
C ALA A 115 -27.10 -7.46 -17.02
N GLY A 116 -27.40 -7.61 -15.72
CA GLY A 116 -26.81 -6.80 -14.65
C GLY A 116 -27.65 -5.61 -14.22
N TYR A 117 -28.90 -5.50 -14.68
CA TYR A 117 -29.82 -4.48 -14.21
C TYR A 117 -30.24 -4.72 -12.77
N ILE A 118 -30.41 -3.63 -12.03
CA ILE A 118 -31.00 -3.64 -10.70
C ILE A 118 -32.40 -3.03 -10.73
N GLU A 119 -33.27 -3.46 -9.82
CA GLU A 119 -34.57 -2.82 -9.67
C GLU A 119 -34.40 -1.42 -9.04
N LYS A 120 -35.09 -0.42 -9.60
CA LYS A 120 -35.01 0.97 -9.14
C LYS A 120 -35.74 1.11 -7.81
N HIS A 121 -34.99 1.37 -6.76
CA HIS A 121 -35.49 1.71 -5.42
C HIS A 121 -34.77 2.96 -4.91
N ASN A 122 -35.23 3.58 -3.81
CA ASN A 122 -34.63 4.81 -3.25
C ASN A 122 -33.14 4.71 -2.86
N ARG A 123 -32.55 3.50 -2.85
CA ARG A 123 -31.13 3.25 -2.55
C ARG A 123 -30.32 2.75 -3.77
N ALA A 124 -30.92 2.72 -4.96
CA ALA A 124 -30.25 2.23 -6.16
C ALA A 124 -29.19 3.23 -6.64
N ASP A 125 -28.00 2.73 -6.95
CA ASP A 125 -26.89 3.52 -7.49
C ASP A 125 -27.27 4.15 -8.84
N PRO A 126 -27.19 5.49 -8.98
CA PRO A 126 -27.51 6.20 -10.22
C PRO A 126 -26.67 5.76 -11.44
N SER A 127 -25.46 5.25 -11.22
CA SER A 127 -24.50 4.87 -12.26
C SER A 127 -24.79 3.51 -12.90
N ARG A 128 -25.57 2.65 -12.22
CA ARG A 128 -25.91 1.31 -12.71
C ARG A 128 -27.14 1.32 -13.59
N SER A 129 -27.24 0.34 -14.50
CA SER A 129 -28.44 0.11 -15.30
C SER A 129 -29.59 -0.34 -14.40
N ARG A 130 -30.77 0.26 -14.58
CA ARG A 130 -31.93 0.04 -13.72
C ARG A 130 -33.19 -0.28 -14.51
N TYR A 131 -34.08 -1.02 -13.87
CA TYR A 131 -35.45 -1.19 -14.37
C TYR A 131 -36.46 -0.90 -13.27
N SER A 132 -37.67 -0.51 -13.64
CA SER A 132 -38.81 -0.42 -12.72
C SER A 132 -40.07 -0.90 -13.41
N ILE A 133 -41.00 -1.41 -12.62
CA ILE A 133 -42.33 -1.79 -13.10
C ILE A 133 -43.30 -0.72 -12.63
N ASP A 134 -43.98 -0.08 -13.58
CA ASP A 134 -45.00 0.94 -13.30
C ASP A 134 -46.27 0.65 -14.12
N ASN A 135 -47.39 0.44 -13.43
CA ASN A 135 -48.69 0.16 -14.06
C ASN A 135 -48.65 -0.98 -15.11
N GLY A 136 -47.82 -2.01 -14.88
CA GLY A 136 -47.64 -3.13 -15.80
C GLY A 136 -46.69 -2.85 -16.98
N ASN A 137 -46.13 -1.64 -17.07
CA ASN A 137 -45.06 -1.30 -18.01
C ASN A 137 -43.69 -1.54 -17.36
N VAL A 138 -42.72 -1.97 -18.15
CA VAL A 138 -41.33 -2.10 -17.72
C VAL A 138 -40.55 -0.91 -18.24
N LEU A 139 -40.09 -0.07 -17.32
CA LEU A 139 -39.19 1.04 -17.59
C LEU A 139 -37.76 0.54 -17.52
N ILE A 140 -36.96 0.87 -18.54
CA ILE A 140 -35.56 0.46 -18.67
C ILE A 140 -34.70 1.72 -18.77
N GLU A 141 -33.77 1.87 -17.83
CA GLU A 141 -32.85 2.99 -17.73
C GLU A 141 -31.40 2.47 -17.77
N PRO A 142 -30.75 2.46 -18.95
CA PRO A 142 -29.33 2.10 -19.08
C PRO A 142 -28.43 3.00 -18.21
N GLY A 143 -27.41 2.40 -17.59
CA GLY A 143 -26.47 3.09 -16.71
C GLY A 143 -25.41 3.89 -17.46
N THR A 144 -24.48 4.52 -16.73
CA THR A 144 -23.37 5.27 -17.36
C THR A 144 -22.34 4.36 -18.02
N ILE A 145 -22.34 3.07 -17.68
CA ILE A 145 -21.47 2.04 -18.27
C ILE A 145 -21.98 1.61 -19.67
N ALA A 146 -23.21 1.99 -20.03
CA ALA A 146 -23.84 1.71 -21.32
C ALA A 146 -23.32 2.62 -22.47
N VAL A 147 -22.35 3.48 -22.18
CA VAL A 147 -21.77 4.42 -23.13
C VAL A 147 -20.60 3.75 -23.83
N ILE A 148 -20.71 3.58 -25.15
CA ILE A 148 -19.67 3.00 -26.00
C ILE A 148 -19.14 4.14 -26.88
N ASP A 149 -17.83 4.39 -26.84
CA ASP A 149 -17.17 5.45 -27.61
C ASP A 149 -17.77 6.86 -27.41
N GLY A 150 -18.30 7.13 -26.21
CA GLY A 150 -18.91 8.42 -25.87
C GLY A 150 -20.38 8.57 -26.28
N GLU A 151 -20.96 7.57 -26.96
CA GLU A 151 -22.36 7.56 -27.35
C GLU A 151 -23.21 6.62 -26.47
N LYS A 152 -24.45 7.02 -26.18
CA LYS A 152 -25.41 6.13 -25.52
C LYS A 152 -25.84 5.04 -26.50
N ALA A 153 -25.19 3.88 -26.43
CA ALA A 153 -25.47 2.75 -27.30
C ALA A 153 -26.87 2.13 -27.07
N PHE A 154 -27.44 2.34 -25.87
CA PHE A 154 -28.73 1.80 -25.46
C PHE A 154 -29.62 2.93 -24.91
N PRO A 155 -30.81 3.15 -25.50
CA PRO A 155 -31.70 4.21 -25.07
C PRO A 155 -32.53 3.80 -23.85
N SER A 156 -33.00 4.79 -23.09
CA SER A 156 -33.98 4.54 -22.02
C SER A 156 -35.36 4.35 -22.64
N VAL A 157 -36.04 3.24 -22.33
CA VAL A 157 -37.31 2.87 -22.96
C VAL A 157 -38.36 2.47 -21.94
N SER A 158 -39.62 2.74 -22.27
CA SER A 158 -40.79 2.15 -21.62
C SER A 158 -41.39 1.08 -22.51
N VAL A 159 -41.54 -0.12 -21.97
CA VAL A 159 -42.12 -1.28 -22.66
C VAL A 159 -43.49 -1.55 -22.08
N THR A 160 -44.52 -1.42 -22.91
CA THR A 160 -45.89 -1.77 -22.60
C THR A 160 -46.24 -3.12 -23.20
N PHE A 161 -46.92 -3.94 -22.42
CA PHE A 161 -47.35 -5.28 -22.82
C PHE A 161 -48.81 -5.27 -23.26
N ALA A 162 -49.19 -6.25 -24.07
CA ALA A 162 -50.57 -6.49 -24.43
C ALA A 162 -51.41 -6.82 -23.18
N LYS A 163 -52.73 -6.65 -23.27
CA LYS A 163 -53.65 -6.88 -22.14
C LYS A 163 -53.59 -8.32 -21.59
N ASP A 164 -53.18 -9.28 -22.41
CA ASP A 164 -52.99 -10.68 -22.01
C ASP A 164 -51.63 -10.95 -21.34
N GLY A 165 -50.72 -9.96 -21.34
CA GLY A 165 -49.38 -10.04 -20.77
C GLY A 165 -48.41 -10.96 -21.51
N ARG A 166 -48.74 -11.40 -22.74
CA ARG A 166 -47.96 -12.42 -23.47
C ARG A 166 -47.09 -11.86 -24.58
N SER A 167 -47.31 -10.61 -24.97
CA SER A 167 -46.55 -9.95 -26.02
C SER A 167 -46.27 -8.49 -25.72
N VAL A 168 -45.25 -7.96 -26.38
CA VAL A 168 -44.92 -6.53 -26.36
C VAL A 168 -45.90 -5.79 -27.25
N ALA A 169 -46.61 -4.81 -26.70
CA ALA A 169 -47.57 -3.99 -27.45
C ALA A 169 -46.97 -2.66 -27.93
N LYS A 170 -46.08 -2.06 -27.14
CA LYS A 170 -45.50 -0.76 -27.44
C LYS A 170 -44.12 -0.60 -26.82
N ILE A 171 -43.22 0.06 -27.54
CA ILE A 171 -41.89 0.44 -27.06
C ILE A 171 -41.76 1.95 -27.29
N VAL A 172 -41.54 2.72 -26.22
CA VAL A 172 -41.38 4.19 -26.32
C VAL A 172 -40.03 4.58 -25.76
N GLU A 173 -39.25 5.32 -26.53
CA GLU A 173 -38.01 5.91 -26.04
C GLU A 173 -38.30 7.14 -25.19
N LEU A 174 -37.84 7.13 -23.94
CA LEU A 174 -38.16 8.18 -22.95
C LEU A 174 -37.47 9.51 -23.24
N GLY A 175 -36.30 9.48 -23.89
CA GLY A 175 -35.57 10.71 -24.23
C GLY A 175 -36.24 11.50 -25.35
N ALA A 176 -36.75 10.80 -26.38
CA ALA A 176 -37.35 11.42 -27.55
C ALA A 176 -38.90 11.42 -27.53
N GLY A 177 -39.51 10.60 -26.67
CA GLY A 177 -40.97 10.35 -26.67
C GLY A 177 -41.46 9.59 -27.92
N VAL A 178 -40.53 9.04 -28.72
CA VAL A 178 -40.84 8.41 -30.01
C VAL A 178 -41.11 6.92 -29.80
N GLU A 179 -42.18 6.43 -30.44
CA GLU A 179 -42.46 5.00 -30.49
C GLU A 179 -41.50 4.30 -31.45
N GLN A 180 -40.87 3.23 -30.95
CA GLN A 180 -39.88 2.46 -31.68
C GLN A 180 -40.47 1.12 -32.11
N ARG A 181 -40.25 0.73 -33.38
CA ARG A 181 -40.62 -0.61 -33.87
C ARG A 181 -39.78 -1.72 -33.23
N SER A 182 -38.53 -1.38 -32.90
CA SER A 182 -37.59 -2.27 -32.23
C SER A 182 -36.51 -1.49 -31.50
N VAL A 183 -35.97 -2.04 -30.42
CA VAL A 183 -34.86 -1.46 -29.67
C VAL A 183 -33.85 -2.53 -29.27
N ARG A 184 -32.56 -2.17 -29.22
CA ARG A 184 -31.51 -3.03 -28.67
C ARG A 184 -31.41 -2.79 -27.17
N LEU A 185 -31.38 -3.87 -26.39
CA LEU A 185 -31.12 -3.86 -24.96
C LEU A 185 -29.66 -4.25 -24.70
N GLU A 186 -29.11 -3.81 -23.57
CA GLU A 186 -27.75 -4.16 -23.15
C GLU A 186 -27.56 -5.69 -23.18
N PRO A 187 -26.41 -6.18 -23.66
CA PRO A 187 -26.11 -7.60 -23.71
C PRO A 187 -25.81 -8.16 -22.32
N LYS A 188 -26.03 -9.45 -22.16
CA LYS A 188 -25.65 -10.16 -20.94
C LYS A 188 -24.14 -10.42 -20.92
N MET A 189 -23.49 -10.12 -19.80
CA MET A 189 -22.11 -10.56 -19.56
C MET A 189 -22.08 -12.08 -19.36
N LEU A 190 -21.35 -12.79 -20.22
CA LEU A 190 -21.20 -14.24 -20.16
C LEU A 190 -19.99 -14.64 -19.33
N SER A 191 -18.87 -13.96 -19.55
CA SER A 191 -17.61 -14.26 -18.87
C SER A 191 -16.66 -13.07 -18.98
N THR A 192 -15.52 -13.18 -18.33
CA THR A 192 -14.45 -12.19 -18.38
C THR A 192 -13.14 -12.94 -18.69
N ILE A 193 -12.40 -12.50 -19.69
CA ILE A 193 -11.08 -13.06 -20.02
C ILE A 193 -10.06 -12.31 -19.17
N ALA A 194 -9.57 -12.97 -18.12
CA ALA A 194 -8.38 -12.52 -17.40
C ALA A 194 -7.15 -12.82 -18.28
N ALA A 195 -6.20 -11.89 -18.33
CA ALA A 195 -4.91 -12.16 -18.94
C ALA A 195 -4.22 -13.31 -18.18
N GLU A 196 -3.49 -14.14 -18.92
CA GLU A 196 -2.86 -15.34 -18.39
C GLU A 196 -1.95 -15.02 -17.18
N GLY A 197 -2.12 -15.76 -16.09
CA GLY A 197 -1.37 -15.60 -14.84
C GLY A 197 -1.99 -14.65 -13.81
N ASP A 198 -2.98 -13.83 -14.17
CA ASP A 198 -3.71 -13.00 -13.20
C ASP A 198 -5.11 -13.57 -12.93
N GLY A 199 -5.46 -13.71 -11.66
CA GLY A 199 -6.80 -14.15 -11.26
C GLY A 199 -7.88 -13.18 -11.75
N ARG A 200 -9.15 -13.58 -11.73
CA ARG A 200 -10.26 -12.65 -11.98
C ARG A 200 -10.27 -11.58 -10.88
N ARG A 201 -9.99 -10.33 -11.23
CA ARG A 201 -9.93 -9.19 -10.30
C ARG A 201 -10.98 -8.15 -10.65
N ARG A 202 -11.54 -7.51 -9.62
CA ARG A 202 -12.45 -6.37 -9.77
C ARG A 202 -11.89 -5.20 -8.96
N THR A 203 -11.69 -4.06 -9.61
CA THR A 203 -11.26 -2.83 -8.94
C THR A 203 -12.37 -2.33 -8.02
N VAL A 204 -12.03 -2.10 -6.76
CA VAL A 204 -12.89 -1.52 -5.73
C VAL A 204 -12.13 -0.39 -5.05
N LYS A 205 -12.81 0.70 -4.68
CA LYS A 205 -12.15 1.77 -3.93
C LYS A 205 -12.03 1.35 -2.47
N PHE A 206 -10.99 1.84 -1.79
CA PHE A 206 -10.81 1.58 -0.37
C PHE A 206 -12.01 2.02 0.48
N ALA A 207 -12.67 3.12 0.11
CA ALA A 207 -13.86 3.63 0.79
C ALA A 207 -15.11 2.72 0.64
N ASP A 208 -15.13 1.87 -0.39
CA ASP A 208 -16.23 0.93 -0.61
C ASP A 208 -16.07 -0.36 0.21
N LEU A 209 -14.91 -0.55 0.85
CA LEU A 209 -14.63 -1.75 1.63
C LEU A 209 -15.35 -1.72 2.98
N PRO A 210 -16.05 -2.81 3.36
CA PRO A 210 -16.67 -2.89 4.69
C PRO A 210 -15.63 -2.77 5.81
N ALA A 211 -15.91 -1.96 6.82
CA ALA A 211 -14.97 -1.72 7.93
C ALA A 211 -14.56 -3.00 8.68
N HIS A 212 -15.46 -3.99 8.76
CA HIS A 212 -15.15 -5.28 9.38
C HIS A 212 -14.17 -6.11 8.53
N LEU A 213 -14.22 -6.00 7.20
CA LEU A 213 -13.28 -6.69 6.31
C LEU A 213 -11.87 -6.13 6.47
N ILE A 214 -11.72 -4.81 6.50
CA ILE A 214 -10.43 -4.14 6.74
C ILE A 214 -9.83 -4.62 8.08
N LYS A 215 -10.63 -4.62 9.15
CA LYS A 215 -10.19 -5.08 10.48
C LYS A 215 -9.82 -6.57 10.50
N ALA A 216 -10.59 -7.43 9.84
CA ALA A 216 -10.31 -8.87 9.80
C ALA A 216 -8.94 -9.16 9.14
N ILE A 217 -8.65 -8.47 8.03
CA ILE A 217 -7.39 -8.61 7.30
C ILE A 217 -6.23 -8.06 8.13
N THR A 218 -6.34 -6.83 8.64
CA THR A 218 -5.23 -6.24 9.41
C THR A 218 -4.95 -7.00 10.70
N VAL A 219 -5.96 -7.55 11.39
CA VAL A 219 -5.70 -8.33 12.61
C VAL A 219 -4.95 -9.64 12.33
N THR A 220 -5.18 -10.22 11.15
CA THR A 220 -4.59 -11.51 10.72
C THR A 220 -3.19 -11.32 10.13
N GLU A 221 -3.03 -10.34 9.24
CA GLU A 221 -1.78 -10.10 8.51
C GLU A 221 -0.82 -9.17 9.26
N ASP A 222 -1.27 -7.96 9.59
CA ASP A 222 -0.45 -6.96 10.28
C ASP A 222 -1.29 -5.98 11.12
N ARG A 223 -1.28 -6.21 12.44
CA ARG A 223 -2.08 -5.43 13.40
C ARG A 223 -1.71 -3.96 13.45
N ALA A 224 -0.48 -3.61 13.05
CA ALA A 224 0.05 -2.25 13.07
C ALA A 224 0.19 -1.66 11.67
N PHE A 225 -0.49 -2.25 10.66
CA PHE A 225 -0.37 -1.86 9.25
C PHE A 225 -0.47 -0.35 9.01
N PHE A 226 -1.41 0.32 9.68
CA PHE A 226 -1.65 1.77 9.55
C PHE A 226 -0.76 2.65 10.45
N ASP A 227 0.04 2.05 11.33
CA ASP A 227 0.91 2.77 12.27
C ASP A 227 2.33 2.98 11.70
N HIS A 228 2.64 2.42 10.52
CA HIS A 228 3.95 2.52 9.89
C HIS A 228 3.88 2.63 8.36
N TYR A 229 4.89 3.28 7.77
CA TYR A 229 5.00 3.54 6.33
C TYR A 229 5.57 2.35 5.53
N GLY A 230 5.23 1.13 5.92
CA GLY A 230 5.60 -0.11 5.21
C GLY A 230 6.66 -0.98 5.89
N VAL A 231 7.44 -0.45 6.85
CA VAL A 231 8.42 -1.25 7.62
C VAL A 231 8.08 -1.22 9.10
N ASN A 232 7.71 -2.38 9.65
CA ASN A 232 7.42 -2.56 11.06
C ASN A 232 8.67 -2.90 11.88
N PHE A 233 9.48 -1.88 12.23
CA PHE A 233 10.71 -2.09 13.02
C PHE A 233 10.44 -2.76 14.38
N ARG A 234 9.31 -2.45 15.02
CA ARG A 234 8.92 -3.05 16.31
C ARG A 234 8.58 -4.53 16.15
N GLY A 235 7.91 -4.89 15.05
CA GLY A 235 7.63 -6.27 14.67
C GLY A 235 8.91 -7.07 14.41
N ILE A 236 9.84 -6.48 13.65
CA ILE A 236 11.16 -7.11 13.36
C ILE A 236 11.93 -7.35 14.66
N ALA A 237 12.02 -6.35 15.54
CA ALA A 237 12.71 -6.49 16.82
C ALA A 237 12.08 -7.59 17.69
N ARG A 238 10.74 -7.64 17.75
CA ARG A 238 10.00 -8.68 18.48
C ARG A 238 10.26 -10.08 17.91
N ALA A 239 10.29 -10.22 16.59
CA ALA A 239 10.56 -11.49 15.92
C ALA A 239 12.00 -11.97 16.19
N LEU A 240 12.98 -11.07 16.11
CA LEU A 240 14.37 -11.38 16.45
C LEU A 240 14.53 -11.83 17.91
N TRP A 241 13.83 -11.16 18.83
CA TRP A 241 13.84 -11.51 20.25
C TRP A 241 13.22 -12.89 20.52
N ARG A 242 12.03 -13.16 19.98
CA ARG A 242 11.37 -14.48 20.11
C ARG A 242 12.21 -15.62 19.53
N ARG A 243 12.86 -15.40 18.39
CA ARG A 243 13.75 -16.40 17.78
C ARG A 243 14.94 -16.74 18.67
N TYR A 244 15.41 -15.78 19.47
CA TYR A 244 16.50 -15.99 20.40
C TYR A 244 16.06 -16.74 21.66
N GLU A 245 14.80 -16.62 22.06
CA GLU A 245 14.24 -17.25 23.27
C GLU A 245 13.81 -18.72 23.12
N GLY A 246 13.99 -19.34 21.95
CA GLY A 246 13.91 -20.80 21.80
C GLY A 246 12.54 -21.40 22.11
N ASP A 247 11.46 -20.65 21.90
CA ASP A 247 10.10 -21.14 22.15
C ASP A 247 9.68 -22.13 21.05
N THR A 248 9.73 -23.43 21.36
CA THR A 248 9.39 -24.53 20.44
C THR A 248 7.87 -24.70 20.21
N ASP A 249 7.03 -23.92 20.89
CA ASP A 249 5.55 -24.11 20.92
C ASP A 249 4.75 -22.90 20.42
N SER A 250 5.33 -22.10 19.52
CA SER A 250 4.62 -20.97 18.89
C SER A 250 3.56 -21.47 17.88
N PRO A 251 2.25 -21.18 18.05
CA PRO A 251 1.16 -21.68 17.18
C PRO A 251 1.04 -20.94 15.83
N ILE A 252 2.14 -20.36 15.37
CA ILE A 252 2.29 -19.68 14.09
C ILE A 252 3.61 -20.18 13.48
N ALA A 253 3.57 -21.44 13.07
CA ALA A 253 4.37 -22.00 11.99
C ALA A 253 3.40 -22.41 10.88
#